data_AF-A0A9D4BFT8-F1
#
_entry.id   AF-A0A9D4BFT8-F1
#
_cell.length_a   1.000
_cell.length_b   1.000
_cell.length_c   1.000
_cell.angle_alpha   90.00
_cell.angle_beta   90.00
_cell.angle_gamma   90.00
#
_symmetry.space_group_name_H-M   'P 1'
#
loop_
_entity.id
_entity.type
_entity.pdbx_description
1 polymer ?
#
loop_
_entity_poly.entity_id
_entity_poly.type
_entity_poly.pdbx_seq_one_letter_code
_entity_poly.pdbx_strand_id
1 'polypeptide(L)'
;MNRVTLGQLKLSVYLNYGLVTVHVVQGRHISSGSQLQPDTFVMISLIPDDDGVAPTRCRTGVVKNSSCPVFNEKFSLYANLLAIDKLPFYS
;
A
#
# COMPACT_ATOMS: atom_id res chain seq x y z
N MET A 1 -13.93 -0.63 -25.93
CA MET A 1 -13.70 -1.21 -24.58
C MET A 1 -13.10 -0.11 -23.71
N ASN A 2 -13.88 0.49 -22.81
CA ASN A 2 -13.43 1.63 -22.01
C ASN A 2 -12.59 1.13 -20.83
N ARG A 3 -11.33 1.58 -20.73
CA ARG A 3 -10.48 1.36 -19.54
C ARG A 3 -11.10 2.13 -18.36
N VAL A 4 -11.70 1.42 -17.41
CA VAL A 4 -12.08 1.99 -16.12
C VAL A 4 -10.80 2.14 -15.31
N THR A 5 -10.26 3.35 -15.21
CA THR A 5 -9.18 3.66 -14.27
C THR A 5 -9.76 3.83 -12.88
N LEU A 6 -9.49 2.89 -11.96
CA LEU A 6 -9.96 2.90 -10.56
C LEU A 6 -9.30 3.98 -9.68
N GLY A 7 -8.37 4.74 -10.25
CA GLY A 7 -7.55 5.74 -9.58
C GLY A 7 -6.07 5.35 -9.54
N GLN A 8 -5.26 6.14 -8.86
CA GLN A 8 -3.82 5.95 -8.71
C GLN A 8 -3.42 6.13 -7.26
N LEU A 9 -2.42 5.39 -6.80
CA LEU A 9 -1.82 5.53 -5.48
C LEU A 9 -0.34 5.90 -5.64
N LYS A 10 0.10 6.98 -5.00
CA LYS A 10 1.50 7.35 -4.90
C LYS A 10 2.09 6.76 -3.63
N LEU A 11 3.14 5.97 -3.79
CA LEU A 11 3.87 5.30 -2.72
C LEU A 11 5.37 5.39 -2.96
N SER A 12 6.13 5.36 -1.88
CA SER A 12 7.59 5.18 -1.90
C SER A 12 7.92 3.98 -1.03
N VAL A 13 8.77 3.09 -1.56
CA VAL A 13 9.14 1.84 -0.89
C VAL A 13 10.66 1.73 -0.89
N TYR A 14 11.22 1.38 0.26
CA TYR A 14 12.65 1.10 0.39
C TYR A 14 12.90 0.02 1.43
N LEU A 15 13.99 -0.72 1.26
CA LEU A 15 14.46 -1.74 2.18
C LEU A 15 15.67 -1.20 2.95
N ASN A 16 15.67 -1.34 4.27
CA ASN A 16 16.84 -1.05 5.08
C ASN A 16 16.94 -2.01 6.28
N TYR A 17 18.09 -2.66 6.45
CA TYR A 17 18.37 -3.60 7.56
C TYR A 17 17.25 -4.63 7.81
N GLY A 18 16.69 -5.24 6.76
CA GLY A 18 15.61 -6.24 6.90
C GLY A 18 14.21 -5.67 7.12
N LEU A 19 14.05 -4.34 7.10
CA LEU A 19 12.75 -3.67 7.17
C LEU A 19 12.36 -3.13 5.80
N VAL A 20 11.20 -3.53 5.30
CA VAL A 20 10.55 -2.86 4.17
C VAL A 20 9.76 -1.69 4.74
N THR A 21 10.17 -0.47 4.39
CA THR A 21 9.42 0.73 4.72
C THR A 21 8.59 1.17 3.53
N VAL A 22 7.29 1.35 3.77
CA VAL A 22 6.32 1.85 2.80
C VAL A 22 5.82 3.21 3.28
N HIS A 23 6.02 4.25 2.46
CA HIS A 23 5.42 5.57 2.63
C HIS A 23 4.21 5.68 1.72
N VAL A 24 3.02 5.67 2.30
CA VAL A 24 1.75 5.91 1.60
C VAL A 24 1.55 7.41 1.51
N VAL A 25 1.70 7.98 0.31
CA VAL A 25 1.68 9.43 0.14
C VAL A 25 0.25 9.93 -0.06
N GLN A 26 -0.36 9.58 -1.19
CA GLN A 26 -1.69 10.07 -1.58
C GLN A 26 -2.33 9.19 -2.65
N GLY A 27 -3.66 9.21 -2.69
CA GLY A 27 -4.46 8.71 -3.81
C GLY A 27 -4.82 9.83 -4.80
N ARG A 28 -5.14 9.47 -6.03
CA ARG A 28 -5.65 10.39 -7.06
C ARG A 28 -6.76 9.72 -7.86
N HIS A 29 -7.88 10.43 -8.03
CA HIS A 29 -9.04 9.98 -8.81
C HIS A 29 -9.54 8.59 -8.36
N ILE A 30 -9.55 8.33 -7.05
CA ILE A 30 -10.11 7.11 -6.48
C ILE A 30 -11.62 7.13 -6.69
N SER A 31 -12.14 6.17 -7.44
CA SER A 31 -13.56 6.05 -7.76
C SER A 31 -14.25 5.07 -6.80
N SER A 32 -15.40 5.46 -6.28
CA SER A 32 -16.29 4.62 -5.46
C SER A 32 -17.34 3.86 -6.29
N GLY A 33 -17.39 4.09 -7.61
CA GLY A 33 -18.51 3.63 -8.46
C GLY A 33 -19.85 4.32 -8.15
N SER A 34 -19.92 5.19 -7.13
CA SER A 34 -21.08 6.01 -6.78
C SER A 34 -20.82 7.49 -7.09
N GLN A 35 -21.87 8.32 -7.10
CA GLN A 35 -21.70 9.77 -7.22
C GLN A 35 -21.13 10.43 -5.95
N LEU A 36 -21.05 9.68 -4.85
CA LEU A 36 -20.55 10.18 -3.58
C LEU A 36 -19.03 10.02 -3.47
N GLN A 37 -18.38 10.98 -2.82
CA GLN A 37 -16.95 10.90 -2.52
C GLN A 37 -16.68 9.70 -1.58
N PRO A 38 -15.64 8.88 -1.83
CA PRO A 38 -15.35 7.72 -0.99
C PRO A 38 -14.72 8.10 0.36
N ASP A 39 -14.98 7.27 1.36
CA ASP A 39 -14.09 7.12 2.52
C ASP A 39 -12.99 6.12 2.13
N THR A 40 -11.74 6.49 2.34
CA THR A 40 -10.58 5.74 1.82
C THR A 40 -9.59 5.39 2.92
N PHE A 41 -8.99 4.21 2.81
CA PHE A 41 -7.83 3.77 3.59
C PHE A 41 -6.98 2.85 2.73
N VAL A 42 -5.69 2.72 3.05
CA VAL A 42 -4.78 1.80 2.38
C VAL A 42 -4.41 0.70 3.34
N MET A 43 -4.55 -0.55 2.90
CA MET A 43 -4.05 -1.72 3.58
C MET A 43 -2.77 -2.20 2.91
N ILE A 44 -1.75 -2.51 3.71
CA ILE A 44 -0.43 -2.95 3.28
C ILE A 44 -0.22 -4.34 3.85
N SER A 45 0.25 -5.27 3.02
CA SER A 45 0.61 -6.64 3.41
C SER A 45 1.87 -7.08 2.68
N LEU A 46 2.81 -7.70 3.38
CA LEU A 46 3.89 -8.46 2.77
C LEU A 46 3.38 -9.84 2.35
N ILE A 47 3.82 -10.32 1.19
CA ILE A 47 3.47 -11.64 0.65
C ILE A 47 4.79 -12.38 0.32
N PRO A 48 4.99 -13.63 0.79
CA PRO A 48 4.08 -14.41 1.63
C PRO A 48 3.93 -13.80 3.03
N ASP A 49 2.73 -13.92 3.59
CA ASP A 49 2.43 -13.57 4.97
C ASP A 49 2.92 -14.73 5.86
N ASP A 50 4.17 -14.67 6.30
CA ASP A 50 4.87 -15.77 6.98
C ASP A 50 4.43 -15.88 8.46
N ASP A 51 3.55 -16.86 8.72
CA ASP A 51 3.16 -17.64 9.92
C ASP A 51 3.31 -17.11 11.36
N GLY A 52 3.53 -15.82 11.62
CA GLY A 52 3.25 -15.21 12.93
C GLY A 52 4.45 -14.79 13.79
N VAL A 53 5.62 -14.55 13.19
CA VAL A 53 6.79 -14.02 13.92
C VAL A 53 6.76 -12.49 14.04
N ALA A 54 6.14 -11.77 13.09
CA ALA A 54 6.05 -10.32 13.09
C ALA A 54 4.79 -9.83 12.35
N PRO A 55 4.29 -8.61 12.62
CA PRO A 55 3.20 -8.04 11.85
C PRO A 55 3.66 -7.82 10.40
N THR A 56 3.04 -8.56 9.50
CA THR A 56 3.20 -8.48 8.03
C THR A 56 2.18 -7.55 7.39
N ARG A 57 1.21 -7.05 8.17
CA ARG A 57 0.05 -6.29 7.71
C ARG A 57 -0.16 -5.03 8.54
N CYS A 58 -0.45 -3.93 7.86
CA CYS A 58 -0.81 -2.66 8.49
C CYS A 58 -1.78 -1.87 7.61
N ARG A 59 -2.33 -0.77 8.14
CA ARG A 59 -3.22 0.11 7.38
C ARG A 59 -3.07 1.56 7.82
N THR A 60 -3.38 2.47 6.91
CA THR A 60 -3.52 3.90 7.20
C THR A 60 -4.75 4.19 8.06
N GLY A 61 -4.83 5.42 8.57
CA GLY A 61 -6.09 6.03 8.97
C GLY A 61 -7.08 6.12 7.78
N VAL A 62 -8.36 6.35 8.13
CA VAL A 62 -9.42 6.58 7.14
C VAL A 62 -9.47 8.07 6.80
N VAL A 63 -9.35 8.41 5.52
CA VAL A 63 -9.62 9.76 4.99
C VAL A 63 -11.03 9.78 4.42
N LYS A 64 -11.90 10.59 5.02
CA LYS A 64 -13.32 10.64 4.68
C LYS A 64 -13.60 11.52 3.46
N ASN A 65 -14.63 11.14 2.68
CA ASN A 65 -15.21 11.92 1.58
C ASN A 65 -14.18 12.53 0.62
N SER A 66 -13.18 11.75 0.17
CA SER A 66 -12.16 12.23 -0.76
C SER A 66 -11.72 11.20 -1.77
N SER A 67 -11.84 11.55 -3.06
CA SER A 67 -11.25 10.84 -4.21
C SER A 67 -9.77 11.16 -4.44
N CYS A 68 -9.21 12.13 -3.71
CA CYS A 68 -7.79 12.49 -3.73
C CYS A 68 -7.24 12.53 -2.29
N PRO A 69 -7.25 11.41 -1.56
CA PRO A 69 -6.87 11.37 -0.15
C PRO A 69 -5.36 11.59 0.02
N VAL A 70 -4.99 12.37 1.03
CA VAL A 70 -3.60 12.50 1.49
C VAL A 70 -3.46 11.67 2.77
N PHE A 71 -2.65 10.63 2.70
CA PHE A 71 -2.39 9.75 3.85
C PHE A 71 -1.14 10.23 4.58
N ASN A 72 -0.03 10.35 3.86
CA ASN A 72 1.28 10.73 4.37
C ASN A 72 1.75 9.90 5.59
N GLU A 73 1.45 8.59 5.58
CA GLU A 73 1.78 7.67 6.66
C GLU A 73 2.91 6.72 6.24
N LYS A 74 3.79 6.36 7.19
CA LYS A 74 4.91 5.45 6.96
C LYS A 74 4.78 4.22 7.84
N PHE A 75 5.02 3.05 7.25
CA PHE A 75 4.98 1.76 7.92
C PHE A 75 6.26 1.01 7.64
N SER A 76 6.81 0.36 8.66
CA SER A 76 7.98 -0.53 8.53
C SER A 76 7.57 -1.94 8.94
N LEU A 77 7.78 -2.89 8.05
CA LEU A 77 7.44 -4.30 8.22
C LEU A 77 8.73 -5.11 8.11
N TYR A 78 8.93 -6.08 9.01
CA TYR A 78 10.05 -7.00 8.91
C TYR A 78 9.86 -7.88 7.68
N ALA A 79 10.81 -7.83 6.76
CA ALA A 79 10.83 -8.72 5.63
C ALA A 79 11.78 -9.88 5.93
N ASN A 80 11.30 -11.10 5.70
CA ASN A 80 12.14 -12.29 5.76
C ASN A 80 13.17 -12.20 4.61
N LEU A 81 14.40 -11.82 4.93
CA LEU A 81 15.46 -11.60 3.94
C LEU A 81 15.78 -12.87 3.12
N LEU A 82 15.53 -14.06 3.67
CA LEU A 82 15.68 -15.34 2.96
C LEU A 82 14.65 -15.54 1.84
N ALA A 83 13.55 -14.78 1.85
CA ALA A 83 12.52 -14.79 0.82
C ALA A 83 12.74 -13.72 -0.27
N ILE A 84 13.52 -12.66 0.00
CA ILE A 84 13.70 -11.53 -0.93
C ILE A 84 14.62 -11.91 -2.10
N ASP A 85 15.69 -12.69 -1.86
CA ASP A 85 16.64 -13.11 -2.90
C ASP A 85 16.06 -14.07 -3.95
N LYS A 86 14.80 -14.50 -3.80
CA LYS A 86 14.14 -15.45 -4.71
C LYS A 86 13.19 -14.81 -5.73
N LEU A 87 13.00 -13.49 -5.70
CA LEU A 87 12.13 -12.82 -6.68
C LEU A 87 12.95 -12.38 -7.91
N PRO A 88 12.66 -12.90 -9.11
CA PRO A 88 13.26 -12.35 -10.32
C PRO A 88 12.77 -10.92 -10.49
N PHE A 89 13.71 -9.98 -10.60
CA PHE A 89 13.42 -8.62 -11.04
C PHE A 89 12.76 -8.70 -12.42
N TYR A 90 11.44 -8.55 -12.49
CA TYR A 90 10.75 -8.34 -13.76
C TYR A 90 10.92 -6.86 -14.13
N SER A 91 11.80 -6.62 -15.11
CA SER A 91 11.93 -5.38 -15.88
C SER A 91 10.80 -5.22 -16.88
#